data_AF-K5WR50-F1
#
_entry.id   AF-K5WR50-F1
#
_cell.length_a   1.000
_cell.length_b   1.000
_cell.length_c   1.000
_cell.angle_alpha   90.00
_cell.angle_beta   90.00
_cell.angle_gamma   90.00
#
_symmetry.space_group_name_H-M   'P 1'
#
loop_
_entity.id
_entity.type
_entity.pdbx_description
1 polymer ?
#
loop_
_entity_poly.entity_id
_entity_poly.type
_entity_poly.pdbx_seq_one_letter_code
_entity_poly.pdbx_strand_id
1 'polypeptide(L)'
;MSLSRPLHWVRMHSFSSSLYWTARSWLWNHPITSDYAVWDQGDPNEWEEWTKERARILRIWKFLEPYFSQRGYTLYVQKDLTDVFAPQYPASKMIDPRHLSYPYAQYRCKNDEQLGFFPHSPRVWPARDKDGRDVVIKAISGAVPKNELKALQLLHSEPLCNDPRNRTIPVIEFIEFNQQTFVVMPR
;
A
#
# COMPACT_ATOMS: atom_id res chain seq x y z
N MET A 1 -9.75 -19.57 -30.28
CA MET A 1 -9.19 -18.27 -30.67
C MET A 1 -8.28 -17.77 -29.56
N SER A 2 -6.96 -17.80 -29.77
CA SER A 2 -5.99 -17.29 -28.80
C SER A 2 -5.98 -15.76 -28.88
N LEU A 3 -6.72 -15.10 -27.98
CA LEU A 3 -6.58 -13.66 -27.76
C LEU A 3 -5.18 -13.42 -27.19
N SER A 4 -4.25 -12.96 -28.03
CA SER A 4 -2.93 -12.51 -27.60
C SER A 4 -3.11 -11.39 -26.58
N ARG A 5 -2.86 -11.68 -25.30
CA ARG A 5 -2.91 -10.68 -24.24
C ARG A 5 -1.77 -9.67 -24.48
N PRO A 6 -2.06 -8.36 -24.53
CA PRO A 6 -1.02 -7.35 -24.76
C PRO A 6 0.02 -7.43 -23.63
N LEU A 7 1.30 -7.38 -23.99
CA LEU A 7 2.38 -7.39 -23.01
C LEU A 7 2.55 -5.97 -22.45
N HIS A 8 2.31 -5.79 -21.15
CA HIS A 8 2.63 -4.56 -20.44
C HIS A 8 3.93 -4.71 -19.67
N TRP A 9 4.97 -4.00 -20.12
CA TRP A 9 6.26 -3.97 -19.45
C TRP A 9 6.18 -3.28 -18.10
N VAL A 10 6.63 -3.96 -17.04
CA VAL A 10 6.72 -3.41 -15.68
C VAL A 10 8.10 -2.83 -15.46
N ARG A 11 8.16 -1.51 -15.19
CA ARG A 11 9.44 -0.80 -15.00
C ARG A 11 9.93 -0.90 -13.56
N MET A 12 11.08 -1.54 -13.37
CA MET A 12 11.79 -1.66 -12.08
C MET A 12 13.22 -1.08 -12.20
N HIS A 13 13.94 -0.98 -11.09
CA HIS A 13 15.33 -0.50 -11.08
C HIS A 13 16.34 -1.46 -11.75
N SER A 14 15.99 -2.74 -11.90
CA SER A 14 16.84 -3.74 -12.58
C SER A 14 16.08 -4.47 -13.69
N PHE A 15 16.81 -4.94 -14.69
CA PHE A 15 16.24 -5.68 -15.82
C PHE A 15 15.61 -7.01 -15.40
N SER A 16 16.30 -7.79 -14.57
CA SER A 16 15.78 -9.08 -14.07
C SER A 16 14.49 -8.92 -13.26
N SER A 17 14.42 -7.88 -12.41
CA SER A 17 13.19 -7.55 -11.68
C SER A 17 12.09 -7.12 -12.65
N SER A 18 12.41 -6.29 -13.64
CA SER A 18 11.43 -5.86 -14.66
C SER A 18 10.85 -7.05 -15.43
N LEU A 19 11.70 -8.02 -15.81
CA LEU A 19 11.27 -9.24 -16.50
C LEU A 19 10.36 -10.10 -15.60
N TYR A 20 10.78 -10.36 -14.35
CA TYR A 20 9.98 -11.12 -13.38
C TYR A 20 8.61 -10.48 -13.16
N TRP A 21 8.57 -9.18 -12.91
CA TRP A 21 7.32 -8.47 -12.63
C TRP A 21 6.45 -8.31 -13.87
N THR A 22 7.04 -8.22 -15.06
CA THR A 22 6.30 -8.25 -16.34
C THR A 22 5.61 -9.60 -16.53
N ALA A 23 6.33 -10.70 -16.35
CA ALA A 23 5.76 -12.05 -16.45
C ALA A 23 4.66 -12.28 -15.40
N ARG A 24 4.90 -11.88 -14.14
CA ARG A 24 3.90 -11.97 -13.08
C ARG A 24 2.66 -11.13 -13.39
N SER A 25 2.84 -9.88 -13.85
CA SER A 25 1.76 -8.99 -14.25
C SER A 25 0.90 -9.60 -15.36
N TRP A 26 1.53 -10.21 -16.37
CA TRP A 26 0.85 -10.90 -17.45
C TRP A 26 0.02 -12.10 -16.97
N LEU A 27 0.57 -12.93 -16.07
CA LEU A 27 -0.17 -14.04 -15.43
C LEU A 27 -1.37 -13.54 -14.61
N TRP A 28 -1.28 -12.32 -14.07
CA TRP A 28 -2.30 -11.69 -13.25
C TRP A 28 -3.27 -10.78 -14.02
N ASN A 29 -3.25 -10.79 -15.35
CA ASN A 29 -4.05 -9.90 -16.20
C ASN A 29 -3.82 -8.40 -15.92
N HIS A 30 -2.57 -8.00 -15.69
CA HIS A 30 -2.13 -6.61 -15.55
C HIS A 30 -2.94 -5.81 -14.52
N PRO A 31 -2.92 -6.22 -13.25
CA PRO A 31 -3.76 -5.61 -12.23
C PRO A 31 -3.42 -4.13 -11.98
N ILE A 32 -2.16 -3.73 -12.21
CA ILE A 32 -1.67 -2.37 -11.95
C ILE A 32 -1.04 -1.75 -13.20
N THR A 33 -1.34 -0.47 -13.42
CA THR A 33 -0.76 0.38 -14.47
C THR A 33 0.06 1.50 -13.82
N SER A 34 0.75 2.31 -14.63
CA SER A 34 1.44 3.51 -14.13
C SER A 34 0.51 4.72 -13.96
N ASP A 35 -0.75 4.61 -14.38
CA ASP A 35 -1.77 5.63 -14.16
C ASP A 35 -2.26 5.57 -12.71
N TYR A 36 -2.31 6.73 -12.06
CA TYR A 36 -2.78 6.83 -10.68
C TYR A 36 -4.30 6.64 -10.56
N ALA A 37 -5.08 6.85 -11.63
CA ALA A 37 -6.52 6.63 -11.64
C ALA A 37 -6.90 5.16 -11.38
N VAL A 38 -5.93 4.23 -11.48
CA VAL A 38 -6.11 2.83 -11.06
C VAL A 38 -6.49 2.71 -9.58
N TRP A 39 -6.30 3.74 -8.75
CA TRP A 39 -6.72 3.73 -7.36
C TRP A 39 -8.04 4.48 -7.09
N ASP A 40 -8.67 5.01 -8.14
CA ASP A 40 -9.94 5.69 -8.00
C ASP A 40 -11.05 4.68 -7.71
N GLN A 41 -12.03 5.17 -6.97
CA GLN A 41 -13.20 4.44 -6.56
C GLN A 41 -14.40 5.25 -7.02
N GLY A 42 -15.36 4.57 -7.61
CA GLY A 42 -16.63 5.09 -8.09
C GLY A 42 -17.62 5.35 -6.97
N ASP A 43 -18.84 5.68 -7.38
CA ASP A 43 -19.91 6.12 -6.49
C ASP A 43 -20.41 4.96 -5.59
N PRO A 44 -20.39 5.10 -4.26
CA PRO A 44 -20.97 4.12 -3.34
C PRO A 44 -22.46 3.83 -3.58
N ASN A 45 -23.19 4.74 -4.23
CA ASN A 45 -24.59 4.53 -4.59
C ASN A 45 -24.76 3.55 -5.76
N GLU A 46 -23.72 3.34 -6.57
CA GLU A 46 -23.68 2.36 -7.67
C GLU A 46 -23.08 1.03 -7.18
N TRP A 47 -23.82 0.34 -6.30
CA TRP A 47 -23.31 -0.81 -5.52
C TRP A 47 -22.55 -1.88 -6.33
N GLU A 48 -23.05 -2.25 -7.52
CA GLU A 48 -22.42 -3.29 -8.34
C GLU A 48 -21.05 -2.84 -8.88
N GLU A 49 -20.96 -1.64 -9.45
CA GLU A 49 -19.69 -1.08 -9.94
C GLU A 49 -18.73 -0.83 -8.78
N TRP A 50 -19.24 -0.29 -7.67
CA TRP A 50 -18.46 -0.07 -6.46
C TRP A 50 -17.82 -1.36 -5.92
N THR A 51 -18.57 -2.46 -5.97
CA THR A 51 -18.08 -3.80 -5.57
C THR A 51 -17.01 -4.32 -6.53
N LYS A 52 -17.20 -4.16 -7.86
CA LYS A 52 -16.22 -4.56 -8.88
C LYS A 52 -14.91 -3.79 -8.74
N GLU A 53 -14.99 -2.48 -8.53
CA GLU A 53 -13.81 -1.62 -8.33
C GLU A 53 -13.08 -1.97 -7.05
N ARG A 54 -13.82 -2.26 -5.96
CA ARG A 54 -13.21 -2.76 -4.71
C ARG A 54 -12.49 -4.08 -4.91
N ALA A 55 -13.10 -5.05 -5.59
CA ALA A 55 -12.46 -6.32 -5.93
C ALA A 55 -11.17 -6.10 -6.74
N ARG A 56 -11.18 -5.16 -7.69
CA ARG A 56 -10.01 -4.76 -8.47
C ARG A 56 -8.90 -4.19 -7.59
N ILE A 57 -9.22 -3.27 -6.67
CA ILE A 57 -8.26 -2.68 -5.74
C ILE A 57 -7.64 -3.75 -4.81
N LEU A 58 -8.45 -4.66 -4.25
CA LEU A 58 -7.96 -5.78 -3.46
C LEU A 58 -6.97 -6.65 -4.25
N ARG A 59 -7.29 -6.90 -5.52
CA ARG A 59 -6.43 -7.68 -6.42
C ARG A 59 -5.09 -6.99 -6.66
N ILE A 60 -5.05 -5.66 -6.73
CA ILE A 60 -3.81 -4.89 -6.85
C ILE A 60 -2.96 -5.04 -5.59
N TRP A 61 -3.53 -4.85 -4.41
CA TRP A 61 -2.80 -5.00 -3.15
C TRP A 61 -2.24 -6.41 -2.97
N LYS A 62 -3.05 -7.45 -3.27
CA LYS A 62 -2.59 -8.86 -3.29
C LYS A 62 -1.49 -9.11 -4.33
N PHE A 63 -1.55 -8.45 -5.49
CA PHE A 63 -0.50 -8.56 -6.49
C PHE A 63 0.84 -7.99 -6.00
N LEU A 64 0.80 -6.85 -5.30
CA LEU A 64 1.96 -6.14 -4.77
C LEU A 64 2.52 -6.72 -3.46
N GLU A 65 1.76 -7.56 -2.75
CA GLU A 65 2.15 -8.15 -1.46
C GLU A 65 3.59 -8.71 -1.45
N PRO A 66 4.04 -9.53 -2.42
CA PRO A 66 5.42 -10.05 -2.41
C PRO A 66 6.48 -8.94 -2.53
N TYR A 67 6.15 -7.83 -3.21
CA TYR A 67 7.07 -6.71 -3.37
C TYR A 67 7.28 -5.95 -2.05
N PHE A 68 6.21 -5.77 -1.28
CA PHE A 68 6.26 -5.16 0.04
C PHE A 68 6.91 -6.10 1.05
N SER A 69 6.63 -7.40 0.97
CA SER A 69 7.26 -8.42 1.83
C SER A 69 8.78 -8.46 1.65
N GLN A 70 9.29 -8.33 0.42
CA GLN A 70 10.73 -8.23 0.14
C GLN A 70 11.41 -7.01 0.81
N ARG A 71 10.64 -5.97 1.15
CA ARG A 71 11.11 -4.78 1.88
C ARG A 71 10.89 -4.88 3.39
N GLY A 72 10.38 -6.01 3.86
CA GLY A 72 10.10 -6.23 5.28
C GLY A 72 8.71 -5.77 5.71
N TYR A 73 7.77 -5.52 4.78
CA TYR A 73 6.39 -5.16 5.13
C TYR A 73 5.43 -6.33 4.88
N THR A 74 4.79 -6.79 5.95
CA THR A 74 3.74 -7.81 5.91
C THR A 74 2.39 -7.12 5.89
N LEU A 75 1.67 -7.20 4.76
CA LEU A 75 0.34 -6.60 4.64
C LEU A 75 -0.64 -7.28 5.60
N TYR A 76 -1.64 -6.53 6.08
CA TYR A 76 -2.77 -7.14 6.76
C TYR A 76 -3.61 -7.96 5.78
N VAL A 77 -4.31 -8.95 6.32
CA VAL A 77 -5.11 -9.92 5.56
C VAL A 77 -6.59 -9.88 5.94
N GLN A 78 -7.44 -10.26 4.98
CA GLN A 78 -8.87 -10.42 5.18
C GLN A 78 -9.14 -11.72 5.93
N LYS A 79 -10.00 -11.67 6.96
CA LYS A 79 -10.56 -12.90 7.55
C LYS A 79 -11.56 -13.57 6.60
N ASP A 80 -12.43 -12.78 5.98
CA ASP A 80 -13.40 -13.25 4.97
C ASP A 80 -12.94 -12.82 3.58
N LEU A 81 -12.58 -13.80 2.75
CA LEU A 81 -12.11 -13.56 1.38
C LEU A 81 -13.26 -13.37 0.37
N THR A 82 -14.50 -13.64 0.78
CA THR A 82 -15.69 -13.50 -0.06
C THR A 82 -16.29 -12.09 0.03
N ASP A 83 -16.06 -11.40 1.14
CA ASP A 83 -16.48 -10.01 1.34
C ASP A 83 -15.35 -9.03 1.00
N VAL A 84 -15.55 -8.25 -0.07
CA VAL A 84 -14.58 -7.23 -0.51
C VAL A 84 -14.48 -6.03 0.43
N PHE A 85 -15.41 -5.90 1.37
CA PHE A 85 -15.45 -4.86 2.40
C PHE A 85 -14.99 -5.36 3.78
N ALA A 86 -14.61 -6.65 3.88
CA ALA A 86 -14.19 -7.25 5.14
C ALA A 86 -13.02 -6.46 5.78
N PRO A 87 -13.03 -6.32 7.12
CA PRO A 87 -11.90 -5.72 7.83
C PRO A 87 -10.62 -6.53 7.61
N GLN A 88 -9.51 -5.80 7.54
CA GLN A 88 -8.16 -6.36 7.49
C GLN A 88 -7.59 -6.51 8.91
N TYR A 89 -6.84 -7.58 9.15
CA TYR A 89 -6.22 -7.85 10.43
C TYR A 89 -4.72 -8.13 10.27
N PRO A 90 -3.90 -7.88 11.30
CA PRO A 90 -2.48 -8.16 11.23
C PRO A 90 -2.21 -9.65 10.92
N ALA A 91 -1.28 -9.93 10.00
CA ALA A 91 -0.88 -11.29 9.65
C ALA A 91 0.37 -11.79 10.41
N SER A 92 1.10 -10.88 11.06
CA SER A 92 2.28 -11.17 11.88
C SER A 92 2.05 -10.71 13.32
N LYS A 93 2.91 -11.10 14.27
CA LYS A 93 2.79 -10.67 15.68
C LYS A 93 3.25 -9.23 15.87
N MET A 94 2.64 -8.55 16.84
CA MET A 94 3.00 -7.19 17.24
C MET A 94 4.31 -7.22 18.07
N ILE A 95 5.11 -6.17 17.95
CA ILE A 95 6.19 -5.90 18.89
C ILE A 95 5.63 -5.67 20.31
N ASP A 96 6.45 -5.88 21.33
CA ASP A 96 6.11 -5.41 22.68
C ASP A 96 5.92 -3.88 22.66
N PRO A 97 4.75 -3.34 23.07
CA PRO A 97 4.49 -1.91 23.08
C PRO A 97 5.51 -1.09 23.87
N ARG A 98 6.21 -1.69 24.85
CA ARG A 98 7.28 -1.04 25.63
C ARG A 98 8.53 -0.72 24.79
N HIS A 99 8.69 -1.37 23.65
CA HIS A 99 9.78 -1.11 22.71
C HIS A 99 9.38 -0.17 21.57
N LEU A 100 8.12 0.31 21.54
CA LEU A 100 7.69 1.33 20.58
C LEU A 100 8.24 2.70 20.96
N SER A 101 8.99 3.29 20.04
CA SER A 101 9.44 4.68 20.08
C SER A 101 8.75 5.51 19.00
N TYR A 102 8.81 6.82 19.11
CA TYR A 102 8.53 7.72 17.98
C TYR A 102 9.28 7.23 16.73
N PRO A 103 8.65 7.22 15.55
CA PRO A 103 7.38 7.86 15.20
C PRO A 103 6.12 6.97 15.33
N TYR A 104 6.24 5.77 15.90
CA TYR A 104 5.12 4.82 15.98
C TYR A 104 4.17 5.14 17.13
N ALA A 105 2.87 5.02 16.88
CA ALA A 105 1.86 5.22 17.92
C ALA A 105 1.92 4.06 18.93
N GLN A 106 1.83 4.40 20.22
CA GLN A 106 1.60 3.41 21.27
C GLN A 106 0.09 3.21 21.44
N TYR A 107 -0.40 2.00 21.22
CA TYR A 107 -1.80 1.64 21.48
C TYR A 107 -1.92 0.57 22.55
N ARG A 108 -2.99 0.69 23.37
CA ARG A 108 -3.40 -0.32 24.34
C ARG A 108 -4.49 -1.22 23.74
N CYS A 109 -4.11 -2.08 22.80
CA CYS A 109 -5.00 -3.11 22.29
C CYS A 109 -4.95 -4.34 23.21
N LYS A 110 -6.12 -4.89 23.54
CA LYS A 110 -6.24 -6.14 24.31
C LYS A 110 -6.00 -7.37 23.44
N ASN A 111 -6.31 -7.27 22.15
CA ASN A 111 -6.15 -8.32 21.14
C ASN A 111 -6.08 -7.72 19.73
N ASP A 112 -5.70 -8.54 18.74
CA ASP A 112 -5.57 -8.13 17.34
C ASP A 112 -6.93 -7.78 16.67
N GLU A 113 -8.06 -8.17 17.25
CA GLU A 113 -9.38 -7.82 16.69
C GLU A 113 -9.65 -6.32 16.79
N GLN A 114 -9.09 -5.68 17.81
CA GLN A 114 -9.15 -4.22 17.97
C GLN A 114 -8.26 -3.47 16.98
N LEU A 115 -7.41 -4.18 16.23
CA LEU A 115 -6.58 -3.61 15.17
C LEU A 115 -7.22 -3.71 13.79
N GLY A 116 -8.48 -4.16 13.71
CA GLY A 116 -9.25 -4.20 12.48
C GLY A 116 -9.14 -2.90 11.68
N PHE A 117 -8.81 -3.02 10.40
CA PHE A 117 -8.70 -1.89 9.50
C PHE A 117 -9.73 -2.04 8.40
N PHE A 118 -10.68 -1.11 8.36
CA PHE A 118 -11.66 -1.06 7.28
C PHE A 118 -11.02 -0.40 6.06
N PRO A 119 -10.99 -1.05 4.89
CA PRO A 119 -10.37 -0.51 3.69
C PRO A 119 -11.26 0.57 3.03
N HIS A 120 -11.69 1.59 3.79
CA HIS A 120 -12.51 2.70 3.29
C HIS A 120 -11.76 3.54 2.24
N SER A 121 -10.43 3.65 2.36
CA SER A 121 -9.62 4.31 1.35
C SER A 121 -8.97 3.28 0.41
N PRO A 122 -9.24 3.31 -0.89
CA PRO A 122 -8.66 2.35 -1.85
C PRO A 122 -7.13 2.44 -1.95
N ARG A 123 -6.59 3.60 -1.59
CA ARG A 123 -5.17 3.95 -1.74
C ARG A 123 -4.33 3.60 -0.52
N VAL A 124 -4.93 3.13 0.58
CA VAL A 124 -4.23 2.89 1.85
C VAL A 124 -4.39 1.43 2.25
N TRP A 125 -3.29 0.78 2.59
CA TRP A 125 -3.28 -0.58 3.12
C TRP A 125 -2.43 -0.67 4.38
N PRO A 126 -2.95 -1.25 5.48
CA PRO A 126 -2.18 -1.43 6.70
C PRO A 126 -1.19 -2.60 6.54
N ALA A 127 -0.06 -2.49 7.21
CA ALA A 127 0.98 -3.50 7.23
C ALA A 127 1.71 -3.50 8.58
N ARG A 128 2.54 -4.52 8.80
CA ARG A 128 3.56 -4.56 9.85
C ARG A 128 4.92 -4.57 9.21
N ASP A 129 5.86 -3.80 9.75
CA ASP A 129 7.25 -3.92 9.34
C ASP A 129 7.92 -5.17 9.95
N LYS A 130 9.21 -5.35 9.65
CA LYS A 130 10.02 -6.51 10.08
C LYS A 130 10.13 -6.64 11.61
N ASP A 131 9.97 -5.55 12.33
CA ASP A 131 10.08 -5.51 13.79
C ASP A 131 8.69 -5.71 14.46
N GLY A 132 7.61 -5.80 13.67
CA GLY A 132 6.25 -5.98 14.16
C GLY A 132 5.56 -4.67 14.54
N ARG A 133 6.02 -3.53 14.01
CA ARG A 133 5.42 -2.19 14.22
C ARG A 133 4.37 -1.93 13.15
N ASP A 134 3.19 -1.43 13.54
CA ASP A 134 2.13 -1.15 12.57
C ASP A 134 2.43 0.11 11.76
N VAL A 135 2.25 -0.02 10.45
CA VAL A 135 2.43 1.03 9.46
C VAL A 135 1.24 1.03 8.49
N VAL A 136 1.11 2.11 7.73
CA VAL A 136 0.23 2.19 6.57
C VAL A 136 1.08 2.44 5.33
N ILE A 137 0.76 1.72 4.25
CA ILE A 137 1.31 1.92 2.93
C ILE A 137 0.25 2.64 2.11
N LYS A 138 0.56 3.83 1.62
CA LYS A 138 -0.35 4.65 0.84
C LYS A 138 0.19 4.86 -0.58
N ALA A 139 -0.61 4.54 -1.60
CA ALA A 139 -0.35 5.01 -2.96
C ALA A 139 -0.55 6.52 -3.03
N ILE A 140 0.45 7.27 -3.48
CA ILE A 140 0.43 8.76 -3.49
C ILE A 140 0.67 9.39 -4.86
N SER A 141 1.28 8.66 -5.80
CA SER A 141 1.50 9.14 -7.16
C SER A 141 1.62 8.01 -8.17
N GLY A 142 1.26 8.28 -9.41
CA GLY A 142 1.61 7.47 -10.59
C GLY A 142 2.77 8.09 -11.34
N ALA A 143 2.89 7.78 -12.64
CA ALA A 143 3.98 8.27 -13.50
C ALA A 143 4.11 9.80 -13.56
N VAL A 144 3.01 10.53 -13.37
CA VAL A 144 3.01 11.99 -13.24
C VAL A 144 2.98 12.35 -11.75
N PRO A 145 4.03 12.99 -11.21
CA PRO A 145 4.11 13.36 -9.80
C PRO A 145 2.95 14.26 -9.34
N LYS A 146 2.21 13.82 -8.32
CA LYS A 146 1.17 14.63 -7.68
C LYS A 146 1.73 15.62 -6.64
N ASN A 147 0.95 16.66 -6.33
CA ASN A 147 1.32 17.67 -5.33
C ASN A 147 1.54 17.06 -3.94
N GLU A 148 0.79 16.01 -3.60
CA GLU A 148 0.96 15.30 -2.32
C GLU A 148 2.38 14.71 -2.19
N LEU A 149 2.90 14.05 -3.23
CA LEU A 149 4.27 13.53 -3.24
C LEU A 149 5.29 14.65 -3.04
N LYS A 150 5.15 15.77 -3.75
CA LYS A 150 6.05 16.92 -3.64
C LYS A 150 6.04 17.53 -2.24
N ALA A 151 4.84 17.68 -1.66
CA ALA A 151 4.68 18.20 -0.30
C ALA A 151 5.33 17.28 0.73
N LEU A 152 5.09 15.97 0.63
CA LEU A 152 5.69 14.99 1.55
C LEU A 152 7.23 14.96 1.42
N GLN A 153 7.77 15.01 0.21
CA GLN A 153 9.22 15.07 -0.01
C GLN A 153 9.84 16.35 0.58
N LEU A 154 9.18 17.50 0.41
CA LEU A 154 9.63 18.75 1.02
C LEU A 154 9.63 18.67 2.55
N LEU A 155 8.53 18.22 3.14
CA LEU A 155 8.38 18.12 4.60
C LEU A 155 9.28 17.05 5.23
N HIS A 156 9.69 16.04 4.46
CA HIS A 156 10.64 15.02 4.88
C HIS A 156 12.11 15.42 4.64
N SER A 157 12.37 16.51 3.91
CA SER A 157 13.74 17.00 3.66
C SER A 157 14.28 17.82 4.83
N GLU A 158 15.61 17.82 4.99
CA GLU A 158 16.28 18.73 5.93
C GLU A 158 16.15 20.19 5.48
N PRO A 159 15.96 21.15 6.40
CA PRO A 159 15.86 21.00 7.86
C PRO A 159 14.42 20.71 8.36
N LEU A 160 13.44 20.63 7.45
CA LEU A 160 12.02 20.62 7.80
C LEU A 160 11.58 19.35 8.54
N CYS A 161 12.21 18.20 8.28
CA CYS A 161 11.87 16.96 8.98
C CYS A 161 12.17 17.01 10.49
N ASN A 162 13.11 17.86 10.91
CA ASN A 162 13.50 18.05 12.31
C ASN A 162 12.94 19.34 12.92
N ASP A 163 12.23 20.17 12.13
CA ASP A 163 11.62 21.40 12.65
C ASP A 163 10.49 21.03 13.62
N PRO A 164 10.52 21.47 14.89
CA PRO A 164 9.49 21.14 15.88
C PRO A 164 8.08 21.67 15.52
N ARG A 165 7.97 22.57 14.53
CA ARG A 165 6.69 23.05 13.99
C ARG A 165 6.14 22.12 12.92
N ASN A 166 6.96 21.25 12.33
CA ASN A 166 6.51 20.22 11.41
C ASN A 166 5.81 19.10 12.19
N ARG A 167 4.47 19.16 12.23
CA ARG A 167 3.62 18.16 12.89
C ARG A 167 3.00 17.17 11.89
N THR A 168 3.62 17.02 10.73
CA THR A 168 3.14 16.06 9.74
C THR A 168 3.45 14.63 10.19
N ILE A 169 2.67 13.67 9.72
CA ILE A 169 2.95 12.26 10.00
C ILE A 169 4.30 11.93 9.35
N PRO A 170 5.28 11.41 10.11
CA PRO A 170 6.60 11.12 9.57
C PRO A 170 6.55 10.09 8.46
N VAL A 171 7.29 10.34 7.38
CA VAL A 171 7.55 9.34 6.34
C VAL A 171 8.65 8.40 6.82
N ILE A 172 8.38 7.10 6.77
CA ILE A 172 9.36 6.04 7.04
C ILE A 172 10.14 5.73 5.76
N GLU A 173 9.44 5.56 4.64
CA GLU A 173 10.03 5.18 3.36
C GLU A 173 9.15 5.63 2.19
N PHE A 174 9.77 6.00 1.07
CA PHE A 174 9.10 6.07 -0.23
C PHE A 174 9.45 4.83 -1.05
N ILE A 175 8.44 4.11 -1.53
CA ILE A 175 8.61 2.88 -2.32
C ILE A 175 8.13 3.13 -3.73
N GLU A 176 8.95 2.81 -4.72
CA GLU A 176 8.57 2.87 -6.13
C GLU A 176 8.26 1.48 -6.69
N PHE A 177 7.18 1.35 -7.48
CA PHE A 177 6.86 0.15 -8.24
C PHE A 177 6.17 0.54 -9.54
N ASN A 178 6.71 0.16 -10.70
CA ASN A 178 6.10 0.45 -12.00
C ASN A 178 5.68 1.93 -12.18
N GLN A 179 6.56 2.86 -11.79
CA GLN A 179 6.29 4.31 -11.78
C GLN A 179 5.17 4.78 -10.85
N GLN A 180 4.58 3.89 -10.04
CA GLN A 180 3.76 4.27 -8.90
C GLN A 180 4.70 4.55 -7.71
N THR A 181 4.38 5.58 -6.95
CA THR A 181 5.05 5.90 -5.69
C THR A 181 4.10 5.64 -4.54
N PHE A 182 4.58 4.88 -3.59
CA PHE A 182 3.95 4.61 -2.31
C PHE A 182 4.74 5.28 -1.20
N VAL A 183 4.07 5.62 -0.12
CA VAL A 183 4.68 6.13 1.10
C VAL A 183 4.30 5.24 2.26
N VAL A 184 5.29 4.92 3.09
CA VAL A 184 5.11 4.19 4.33
C VAL A 184 5.11 5.19 5.48
N MET A 185 4.08 5.13 6.31
CA MET A 185 3.92 5.99 7.48
C MET A 185 3.51 5.15 8.69
N PRO A 186 3.79 5.61 9.92
CA PRO A 186 3.23 4.98 11.12
C PRO A 186 1.71 4.93 11.08
N ARG A 187 1.13 3.84 11.61
CA ARG A 187 -0.32 3.70 11.81
C ARG A 187 -0.75 4.29 13.15
#